data_AF-A0A959NE63-F1
#
_entry.id   AF-A0A959NE63-F1
#
_cell.length_a   1.000
_cell.length_b   1.000
_cell.length_c   1.000
_cell.angle_alpha   90.00
_cell.angle_beta   90.00
_cell.angle_gamma   90.00
#
_symmetry.space_group_name_H-M   'P 1'
#
loop_
_entity.id
_entity.type
_entity.pdbx_description
1 polymer ?
#
loop_
_entity_poly.entity_id
_entity_poly.type
_entity_poly.pdbx_seq_one_letter_code
_entity_poly.pdbx_strand_id
1 'polypeptide(L)'
;MLLYSTSITPRLQYIVDFCSPLIAGSGMTITDNKDFFIQSEETKINYSAEVIEGNILHIIPHYLLFEKCIKKQETECFVFENQKAFFKTNGDFPFDIFAAIFYLMSRYEEYLPHEKDAYGRFAHTHSIAGKEGFLHLPLVNIWLQELVKT
;
A
#
# COMPACT_ATOMS: atom_id res chain seq x y z
N MET A 1 -9.51 -14.31 -2.98
CA MET A 1 -9.05 -13.18 -3.82
C MET A 1 -7.59 -13.43 -4.15
N LEU A 2 -7.22 -13.27 -5.41
CA LEU A 2 -5.86 -13.55 -5.89
C LEU A 2 -5.18 -12.26 -6.33
N LEU A 3 -4.04 -11.95 -5.73
CA LEU A 3 -3.18 -10.82 -6.08
C LEU A 3 -1.98 -11.32 -6.88
N TYR A 4 -1.80 -10.83 -8.10
CA TYR A 4 -0.60 -11.11 -8.89
C TYR A 4 0.46 -10.04 -8.66
N SER A 5 1.71 -10.45 -8.50
CA SER A 5 2.86 -9.55 -8.59
C SER A 5 4.03 -10.22 -9.27
N THR A 6 4.89 -9.47 -9.94
CA THR A 6 6.06 -10.04 -10.65
C THR A 6 7.11 -10.64 -9.71
N SER A 7 7.06 -10.31 -8.41
CA SER A 7 7.88 -10.94 -7.37
C SER A 7 7.22 -10.83 -6.01
N ILE A 8 7.39 -11.85 -5.17
CA ILE A 8 6.87 -11.87 -3.80
C ILE A 8 8.02 -11.51 -2.84
N THR A 9 7.95 -10.31 -2.24
CA THR A 9 8.94 -9.85 -1.25
C THR A 9 8.40 -9.96 0.17
N PRO A 10 9.26 -9.96 1.21
CA PRO A 10 8.79 -9.95 2.59
C PRO A 10 7.91 -8.74 2.94
N ARG A 11 8.16 -7.57 2.34
CA ARG A 11 7.34 -6.36 2.58
C ARG A 11 5.95 -6.50 1.95
N LEU A 12 5.90 -7.00 0.71
CA LEU A 12 4.64 -7.28 0.01
C LEU A 12 3.84 -8.34 0.74
N GLN A 13 4.47 -9.46 1.10
CA GLN A 13 3.82 -10.54 1.85
C GLN A 13 3.24 -10.03 3.17
N TYR A 14 4.04 -9.31 3.97
CA TYR A 14 3.60 -8.74 5.23
C TYR A 14 2.36 -7.85 5.08
N ILE A 15 2.35 -6.94 4.10
CA ILE A 15 1.24 -5.99 3.98
C ILE A 15 -0.02 -6.64 3.42
N VAL A 16 0.12 -7.59 2.50
CA VAL A 16 -1.02 -8.38 2.01
C VAL A 16 -1.59 -9.22 3.14
N ASP A 17 -0.77 -9.89 3.96
CA ASP A 17 -1.24 -10.68 5.11
C ASP A 17 -1.97 -9.81 6.13
N PHE A 18 -1.50 -8.58 6.36
CA PHE A 18 -2.16 -7.61 7.22
C PHE A 18 -3.51 -7.14 6.66
N CYS A 19 -3.57 -6.80 5.38
CA CYS A 19 -4.78 -6.28 4.73
C CYS A 19 -5.82 -7.38 4.46
N SER A 20 -5.38 -8.61 4.21
CA SER A 20 -6.19 -9.78 3.84
C SER A 20 -7.42 -10.00 4.74
N PRO A 21 -7.30 -10.08 6.09
CA PRO A 21 -8.48 -10.27 6.94
C PRO A 21 -9.40 -9.05 7.01
N LEU A 22 -8.93 -7.86 6.59
CA LEU A 22 -9.70 -6.62 6.60
C LEU A 22 -10.48 -6.40 5.30
N ILE A 23 -10.15 -7.16 4.24
CA ILE A 23 -10.79 -7.10 2.93
C ILE A 23 -11.81 -8.25 2.83
N ALA A 24 -13.10 -7.90 2.92
CA ALA A 24 -14.28 -8.72 2.56
C ALA A 24 -14.33 -10.21 3.00
N GLY A 25 -13.67 -10.61 4.09
CA GLY A 25 -13.79 -11.93 4.72
C GLY A 25 -13.24 -13.13 3.92
N SER A 26 -12.92 -12.94 2.64
CA SER A 26 -12.22 -13.92 1.81
C SER A 26 -10.75 -13.52 1.77
N GLY A 27 -9.88 -14.37 2.31
CA GLY A 27 -8.45 -14.09 2.36
C GLY A 27 -7.88 -13.77 0.98
N MET A 28 -6.92 -12.86 0.97
CA MET A 28 -6.09 -12.55 -0.19
C MET A 28 -4.87 -13.46 -0.20
N THR A 29 -4.57 -14.06 -1.35
CA THR A 29 -3.35 -14.82 -1.60
C THR A 29 -2.53 -14.16 -2.69
N ILE A 30 -1.21 -14.34 -2.66
CA ILE A 30 -0.29 -13.75 -3.63
C ILE A 30 0.22 -14.85 -4.56
N THR A 31 0.35 -14.53 -5.84
CA THR A 31 1.03 -15.37 -6.82
C THR A 31 1.96 -14.55 -7.70
N ASP A 32 3.10 -15.12 -8.08
CA ASP A 32 3.98 -14.61 -9.14
C ASP A 32 3.85 -15.41 -10.45
N ASN A 33 2.94 -16.38 -10.48
CA ASN A 33 2.61 -17.15 -11.67
C ASN A 33 1.50 -16.44 -12.47
N LYS A 34 1.89 -15.72 -13.53
CA LYS A 34 0.98 -14.98 -14.41
C LYS A 34 -0.06 -15.88 -15.10
N ASP A 35 0.33 -17.08 -15.54
CA ASP A 35 -0.59 -18.01 -16.22
C ASP A 35 -1.67 -18.52 -15.27
N PHE A 36 -1.27 -18.90 -14.04
CA PHE A 36 -2.21 -19.27 -12.98
C PHE A 36 -3.16 -18.12 -12.63
N PHE A 37 -2.63 -16.89 -12.54
CA PHE A 37 -3.45 -15.71 -12.30
C PHE A 37 -4.48 -15.48 -13.42
N ILE A 38 -4.06 -15.56 -14.69
CA ILE A 38 -4.97 -15.36 -15.83
C ILE A 38 -6.09 -16.41 -15.83
N GLN A 39 -5.75 -17.67 -15.56
CA GLN A 39 -6.70 -18.80 -15.58
C GLN A 39 -7.63 -18.86 -14.36
N SER A 40 -7.29 -18.20 -13.25
CA SER A 40 -8.12 -18.20 -12.04
C SER A 40 -9.45 -17.46 -12.24
N GLU A 41 -10.53 -18.05 -11.71
CA GLU A 41 -11.88 -17.46 -11.65
C GLU A 41 -12.12 -16.64 -10.37
N GLU A 42 -11.15 -16.58 -9.45
CA GLU A 42 -11.26 -15.74 -8.26
C GLU A 42 -11.34 -14.25 -8.61
N THR A 43 -11.81 -13.42 -7.67
CA THR A 43 -11.60 -11.96 -7.74
C THR A 43 -10.10 -11.68 -7.79
N LYS A 44 -9.68 -10.87 -8.77
CA LYS A 44 -8.28 -10.65 -9.10
C LYS A 44 -7.85 -9.21 -8.94
N ILE A 45 -6.67 -9.03 -8.34
CA ILE A 45 -5.93 -7.76 -8.33
C ILE A 45 -4.62 -7.97 -9.08
N ASN A 46 -4.39 -7.20 -10.13
CA ASN A 46 -3.09 -7.13 -10.78
C ASN A 46 -2.24 -6.07 -10.06
N TYR A 47 -1.22 -6.50 -9.34
CA TYR A 47 -0.25 -5.64 -8.66
C TYR A 47 1.11 -5.66 -9.38
N SER A 48 1.12 -5.11 -10.60
CA SER A 48 2.30 -5.04 -11.47
C SER A 48 2.27 -3.79 -12.37
N ALA A 49 3.36 -3.51 -13.07
CA ALA A 49 3.41 -2.40 -14.05
C ALA A 49 2.71 -2.75 -15.39
N GLU A 50 2.52 -4.03 -15.68
CA GLU A 50 1.89 -4.48 -16.92
C GLU A 50 0.37 -4.42 -16.79
N VAL A 51 -0.32 -4.00 -17.86
CA VAL A 51 -1.77 -4.12 -17.96
C VAL A 51 -2.11 -5.57 -18.34
N ILE A 52 -3.06 -6.17 -17.61
CA ILE A 52 -3.62 -7.50 -17.92
C ILE A 52 -5.11 -7.29 -18.19
N GLU A 53 -5.56 -7.67 -19.38
CA GLU A 53 -6.94 -7.48 -19.81
C GLU A 53 -7.94 -8.35 -19.02
N GLY A 54 -9.17 -7.86 -18.89
CA GLY A 54 -10.27 -8.55 -18.22
C GLY A 54 -10.89 -7.70 -17.11
N ASN A 55 -11.81 -8.30 -16.35
CA ASN A 55 -12.39 -7.67 -15.16
C ASN A 55 -11.44 -7.84 -13.97
N ILE A 56 -10.34 -7.07 -13.97
CA ILE A 56 -9.24 -7.17 -13.00
C ILE A 56 -8.92 -5.77 -12.51
N LEU A 57 -8.92 -5.57 -11.20
CA LEU A 57 -8.49 -4.31 -10.59
C LEU A 57 -6.97 -4.16 -10.77
N HIS A 58 -6.52 -3.13 -11.49
CA HIS A 58 -5.10 -2.84 -11.68
C HIS A 58 -4.59 -1.82 -10.64
N ILE A 59 -3.67 -2.26 -9.78
CA ILE A 59 -2.94 -1.39 -8.86
C ILE A 59 -1.47 -1.38 -9.29
N ILE A 60 -0.99 -0.23 -9.75
CA ILE A 60 0.41 -0.10 -10.15
C ILE A 60 1.28 0.01 -8.89
N PRO A 61 2.33 -0.82 -8.74
CA PRO A 61 3.19 -0.80 -7.58
C PRO A 61 4.13 0.42 -7.55
N HIS A 62 4.22 1.06 -6.40
CA HIS A 62 5.35 1.87 -5.98
C HIS A 62 6.52 0.96 -5.56
N TYR A 63 7.74 1.41 -5.80
CA TYR A 63 8.94 0.59 -5.62
C TYR A 63 9.22 0.17 -4.16
N LEU A 64 8.64 0.88 -3.18
CA LEU A 64 8.87 0.70 -1.73
C LEU A 64 8.78 -0.77 -1.27
N LEU A 65 7.80 -1.53 -1.76
CA LEU A 65 7.60 -2.93 -1.35
C LEU A 65 8.65 -3.86 -1.95
N PHE A 66 9.39 -3.43 -2.96
CA PHE A 66 10.39 -4.23 -3.66
C PHE A 66 11.83 -3.90 -3.23
N GLU A 67 12.01 -2.93 -2.34
CA GLU A 67 13.34 -2.53 -1.88
C GLU A 67 13.87 -3.37 -0.74
N LYS A 68 15.19 -3.58 -0.76
CA LYS A 68 15.92 -4.26 0.33
C LYS A 68 16.42 -3.30 1.41
N CYS A 69 16.74 -2.07 1.02
CA CYS A 69 17.28 -1.06 1.93
C CYS A 69 16.18 -0.13 2.45
N ILE A 70 16.50 0.61 3.52
CA ILE A 70 15.69 1.72 4.01
C ILE A 70 16.30 3.00 3.45
N LYS A 71 15.51 3.78 2.71
CA LYS A 71 15.92 5.07 2.16
C LYS A 71 14.73 6.01 2.04
N LYS A 72 15.00 7.30 1.95
CA LYS A 72 13.96 8.32 1.84
C LYS A 72 13.03 8.01 0.67
N GLN A 73 11.73 8.08 0.92
CA GLN A 73 10.66 7.94 -0.08
C GLN A 73 10.06 9.32 -0.35
N GLU A 74 9.56 9.54 -1.56
CA GLU A 74 8.79 10.73 -1.89
C GLU A 74 7.33 10.49 -1.56
N THR A 75 6.80 11.27 -0.62
CA THR A 75 5.44 11.08 -0.08
C THR A 75 4.61 12.34 -0.28
N GLU A 76 4.57 12.86 -1.51
CA GLU A 76 3.71 13.98 -1.85
C GLU A 76 2.25 13.57 -1.71
N CYS A 77 1.51 14.31 -0.87
CA CYS A 77 0.11 14.01 -0.62
C CYS A 77 -0.81 14.64 -1.66
N PHE A 78 -1.85 13.91 -2.00
CA PHE A 78 -2.98 14.38 -2.80
C PHE A 78 -4.31 14.01 -2.10
N VAL A 79 -5.43 14.49 -2.64
CA VAL A 79 -6.76 14.19 -2.10
C VAL A 79 -7.41 13.07 -2.92
N PHE A 80 -7.89 12.04 -2.23
CA PHE A 80 -8.65 10.91 -2.76
C PHE A 80 -9.85 10.65 -1.83
N GLU A 81 -11.08 10.63 -2.37
CA GLU A 81 -12.31 10.41 -1.60
C GLU A 81 -12.39 11.25 -0.31
N ASN A 82 -12.09 12.56 -0.41
CA ASN A 82 -12.03 13.52 0.70
C ASN A 82 -10.96 13.24 1.77
N GLN A 83 -10.04 12.30 1.53
CA GLN A 83 -8.94 11.97 2.42
C GLN A 83 -7.58 12.21 1.77
N LYS A 84 -6.54 12.25 2.60
CA LYS A 84 -5.14 12.29 2.12
C LYS A 84 -4.75 10.93 1.57
N ALA A 85 -3.98 10.92 0.49
CA ALA A 85 -3.33 9.74 -0.09
C ALA A 85 -1.93 10.13 -0.59
N PHE A 86 -1.05 9.15 -0.79
CA PHE A 86 0.31 9.35 -1.32
C PHE A 86 0.75 8.09 -2.08
N PHE A 87 1.91 8.15 -2.74
CA PHE A 87 2.34 7.15 -3.75
C PHE A 87 1.36 7.05 -4.91
N LYS A 88 0.98 8.22 -5.44
CA LYS A 88 0.08 8.33 -6.59
C LYS A 88 0.58 7.52 -7.78
N THR A 89 -0.33 6.81 -8.44
CA THR A 89 -0.06 6.02 -9.65
C THR A 89 -1.19 6.21 -10.66
N ASN A 90 -1.07 5.57 -11.83
CA ASN A 90 -2.05 5.67 -12.92
C ASN A 90 -2.80 4.34 -13.13
N GLY A 91 -2.92 3.51 -12.10
CA GLY A 91 -3.76 2.32 -12.14
C GLY A 91 -5.24 2.66 -12.00
N ASP A 92 -6.10 1.64 -12.00
CA ASP A 92 -7.53 1.81 -11.71
C ASP A 92 -7.75 2.34 -10.28
N PHE A 93 -6.89 1.92 -9.34
CA PHE A 93 -6.78 2.57 -8.03
C PHE A 93 -5.71 3.67 -8.08
N PRO A 94 -5.99 4.91 -7.64
CA PRO A 94 -5.19 6.09 -7.99
C PRO A 94 -3.84 6.21 -7.27
N PHE A 95 -3.50 5.25 -6.42
CA PHE A 95 -2.21 5.16 -5.74
C PHE A 95 -1.90 3.71 -5.40
N ASP A 96 -0.65 3.46 -5.06
CA ASP A 96 -0.28 2.19 -4.46
C ASP A 96 -0.72 2.13 -2.99
N ILE A 97 -1.93 1.62 -2.79
CA ILE A 97 -2.51 1.43 -1.46
C ILE A 97 -1.66 0.52 -0.57
N PHE A 98 -1.05 -0.54 -1.12
CA PHE A 98 -0.25 -1.48 -0.33
C PHE A 98 1.05 -0.84 0.14
N ALA A 99 1.75 -0.11 -0.73
CA ALA A 99 2.93 0.65 -0.30
C ALA A 99 2.58 1.75 0.70
N ALA A 100 1.48 2.46 0.50
CA ALA A 100 1.05 3.54 1.40
C ALA A 100 0.71 3.00 2.80
N ILE A 101 -0.05 1.91 2.89
CA ILE A 101 -0.34 1.24 4.16
C ILE A 101 0.95 0.72 4.79
N PHE A 102 1.84 0.07 4.03
CA PHE A 102 3.12 -0.41 4.57
C PHE A 102 3.94 0.73 5.18
N TYR A 103 4.01 1.87 4.50
CA TYR A 103 4.74 3.05 4.98
C TYR A 103 4.22 3.56 6.32
N LEU A 104 2.88 3.67 6.47
CA LEU A 104 2.26 4.10 7.72
C LEU A 104 2.39 3.04 8.84
N MET A 105 2.08 1.78 8.53
CA MET A 105 2.03 0.69 9.51
C MET A 105 3.41 0.32 10.04
N SER A 106 4.43 0.36 9.19
CA SER A 106 5.81 0.11 9.62
C SER A 106 6.44 1.28 10.36
N ARG A 107 5.77 2.46 10.39
CA ARG A 107 6.38 3.71 10.89
C ARG A 107 7.70 4.00 10.17
N TYR A 108 7.70 3.82 8.84
CA TYR A 108 8.91 3.82 8.01
C TYR A 108 9.81 5.06 8.24
N GLU A 109 9.19 6.21 8.49
CA GLU A 109 9.86 7.49 8.78
C GLU A 109 10.81 7.44 9.98
N GLU A 110 10.51 6.60 10.99
CA GLU A 110 11.31 6.50 12.21
C GLU A 110 12.65 5.79 11.98
N TYR A 111 12.77 5.03 10.89
CA TYR A 111 14.01 4.36 10.52
C TYR A 111 14.94 5.22 9.65
N LEU A 112 14.47 6.37 9.18
CA LEU A 112 15.27 7.33 8.42
C LEU A 112 16.04 8.24 9.38
N PRO A 113 17.16 8.84 8.95
CA PRO A 113 17.83 9.90 9.71
C PRO A 113 16.82 11.00 10.06
N HIS A 114 16.64 11.25 11.36
CA HIS A 114 15.68 12.23 11.87
C HIS A 114 16.23 12.93 13.11
N GLU A 115 15.74 14.14 13.36
CA GLU A 115 15.95 14.82 14.63
C GLU A 115 15.11 14.18 15.72
N LYS A 116 15.76 13.87 16.84
CA LYS A 116 15.12 13.29 18.01
C LYS A 116 14.49 14.38 18.88
N ASP A 117 13.33 14.08 19.45
CA ASP A 117 12.70 14.93 20.46
C ASP A 117 13.51 14.94 21.78
N ALA A 118 13.05 15.71 22.76
CA ALA A 118 13.67 15.81 24.09
C ALA A 118 13.79 14.46 24.83
N TYR A 119 13.09 13.42 24.37
CA TYR A 119 13.09 12.07 24.94
C TYR A 119 13.84 11.06 24.06
N GLY A 120 14.53 11.52 23.00
CA GLY A 120 15.30 10.65 22.10
C GLY A 120 14.48 9.90 21.06
N ARG A 121 13.22 10.29 20.84
CA ARG A 121 12.25 9.61 19.94
C ARG A 121 11.98 10.41 18.68
N PHE A 122 11.38 9.78 17.68
CA PHE A 122 10.84 10.48 16.52
C PHE A 122 9.60 11.30 16.92
N ALA A 123 9.62 12.60 16.61
CA ALA A 123 8.48 13.48 16.90
C ALA A 123 7.33 13.24 15.91
N HIS A 124 6.12 12.98 16.41
CA HIS A 124 4.94 12.75 15.56
C HIS A 124 4.64 13.92 14.61
N THR A 125 4.96 15.15 15.00
CA THR A 125 4.81 16.36 14.16
C THR A 125 5.68 16.33 12.91
N HIS A 126 6.75 15.51 12.89
CA HIS A 126 7.60 15.32 11.72
C HIS A 126 7.09 14.24 10.77
N SER A 127 6.16 13.38 11.22
CA SER A 127 5.53 12.38 10.35
C SER A 127 4.71 13.03 9.26
N ILE A 128 4.54 12.32 8.13
CA ILE A 128 3.58 12.70 7.09
C ILE A 128 2.18 12.93 7.68
N ALA A 129 1.74 12.07 8.60
CA ALA A 129 0.45 12.19 9.25
C ALA A 129 0.32 13.47 10.07
N GLY A 130 1.39 13.88 10.75
CA GLY A 130 1.45 15.12 11.52
C GLY A 130 1.48 16.35 10.62
N LYS A 131 2.31 16.34 9.58
CA LYS A 131 2.46 17.43 8.62
C LYS A 131 1.19 17.69 7.82
N GLU A 132 0.50 16.62 7.42
CA GLU A 132 -0.70 16.68 6.58
C GLU A 132 -2.00 16.65 7.40
N GLY A 133 -1.90 16.63 8.73
CA GLY A 133 -3.04 16.81 9.64
C GLY A 133 -3.97 15.61 9.78
N PHE A 134 -3.59 14.40 9.41
CA PHE A 134 -4.45 13.21 9.43
C PHE A 134 -4.17 12.23 10.59
N LEU A 135 -3.37 12.61 11.59
CA LEU A 135 -3.07 11.76 12.77
C LEU A 135 -4.31 11.24 13.51
N HIS A 136 -5.42 11.97 13.45
CA HIS A 136 -6.66 11.67 14.16
C HIS A 136 -7.59 10.73 13.37
N LEU A 137 -7.24 10.35 12.14
CA LEU A 137 -8.06 9.55 11.26
C LEU A 137 -7.52 8.11 11.15
N PRO A 138 -8.40 7.10 11.11
CA PRO A 138 -8.01 5.72 10.82
C PRO A 138 -7.80 5.55 9.30
N LEU A 139 -6.84 6.29 8.75
CA LEU A 139 -6.69 6.48 7.31
C LEU A 139 -6.50 5.16 6.54
N VAL A 140 -5.75 4.22 7.13
CA VAL A 140 -5.59 2.85 6.60
C VAL A 140 -6.95 2.14 6.45
N ASN A 141 -7.78 2.17 7.50
CA ASN A 141 -9.11 1.55 7.46
C ASN A 141 -10.01 2.21 6.42
N ILE A 142 -9.95 3.54 6.30
CA ILE A 142 -10.74 4.29 5.32
C ILE A 142 -10.33 3.89 3.90
N TRP A 143 -9.03 3.85 3.59
CA TRP A 143 -8.56 3.40 2.27
C TRP A 143 -8.97 1.96 1.96
N LEU A 144 -8.89 1.04 2.93
CA LEU A 144 -9.33 -0.34 2.73
C LEU A 144 -10.85 -0.44 2.47
N GLN A 145 -11.66 0.42 3.08
CA GLN A 145 -13.09 0.51 2.77
C GLN A 145 -13.34 0.99 1.34
N GLU A 146 -12.55 1.97 0.85
CA GLU A 146 -12.65 2.40 -0.56
C GLU A 146 -12.19 1.32 -1.53
N LEU A 147 -11.14 0.55 -1.19
CA LEU A 147 -10.69 -0.59 -1.99
C LEU A 147 -11.78 -1.65 -2.13
N VAL A 148 -12.52 -1.97 -1.06
CA VAL A 148 -13.60 -2.98 -1.07
C VAL A 148 -14.80 -2.56 -1.92
N LYS A 149 -15.02 -1.27 -2.14
CA LYS A 149 -16.12 -0.75 -2.98
C LYS A 149 -15.82 -0.79 -4.48
N THR A 150 -14.55 -0.98 -4.85
CA THR A 150 -14.08 -1.01 -6.25
C THR A 150 -14.39 -2.38 -6.86
#